data_AF-A0A1Y3X1B8-F1
#
_entry.id   AF-A0A1Y3X1B8-F1
#
_cell.length_a   1.000
_cell.length_b   1.000
_cell.length_c   1.000
_cell.angle_alpha   90.00
_cell.angle_beta   90.00
_cell.angle_gamma   90.00
#
_symmetry.space_group_name_H-M   'P 1'
#
loop_
_entity.id
_entity.type
_entity.pdbx_description
1 polymer ?
#
loop_
_entity_poly.entity_id
_entity_poly.type
_entity_poly.pdbx_seq_one_letter_code
_entity_poly.pdbx_strand_id
1 'polypeptide(L)'
;MKQILWSCAGLLLALLALLGGFRLFYDFEYHKIRPLCGEWRSTRNDTRLEIDHRDDGFWIRIHRYDSRTGRESFERHPLKYASCIHYTTYGGARVDLFHTPGSDLLLVVPGGIFKRDLSNLQNNLP
;
A
#
# COMPACT_ATOMS: atom_id res chain seq x y z
N MET A 1 -7.93 8.65 48.33
CA MET A 1 -6.97 7.91 47.48
C MET A 1 -7.59 6.72 46.75
N LYS A 2 -8.28 5.78 47.43
CA LYS A 2 -8.90 4.60 46.77
C LYS A 2 -9.91 4.96 45.67
N GLN A 3 -10.80 5.92 45.90
CA GLN A 3 -11.84 6.28 44.94
C GLN A 3 -11.29 6.82 43.61
N ILE A 4 -10.23 7.63 43.67
CA ILE A 4 -9.54 8.16 42.48
C ILE A 4 -8.89 7.02 41.69
N LEU A 5 -8.27 6.06 42.37
CA LEU A 5 -7.63 4.90 41.74
C LEU A 5 -8.64 4.05 40.95
N TRP A 6 -9.83 3.84 41.50
CA TRP A 6 -10.91 3.09 40.85
C TRP A 6 -11.49 3.83 39.64
N SER A 7 -11.66 5.15 39.74
CA SER A 7 -12.07 5.97 38.60
C SER A 7 -11.02 5.97 37.47
N CYS A 8 -9.74 6.06 37.80
CA CYS A 8 -8.65 5.95 36.82
C CYS A 8 -8.62 4.58 36.15
N ALA A 9 -8.81 3.49 36.91
CA ALA A 9 -8.86 2.14 36.36
C ALA A 9 -10.05 1.95 35.40
N GLY A 10 -11.23 2.46 35.75
CA GLY A 10 -12.42 2.42 34.89
C GLY A 10 -12.22 3.20 33.58
N LEU A 11 -11.63 4.40 33.65
CA LEU A 11 -11.33 5.21 32.47
C LEU A 11 -10.30 4.53 31.56
N LEU A 12 -9.24 3.95 32.14
CA LEU A 12 -8.23 3.18 31.41
C LEU A 12 -8.84 1.98 30.67
N LEU A 13 -9.74 1.24 31.33
CA LEU A 13 -10.44 0.11 30.71
C LEU A 13 -11.33 0.56 29.55
N ALA A 14 -12.08 1.65 29.71
CA ALA A 14 -12.91 2.21 28.64
C ALA A 14 -12.06 2.68 27.44
N LEU A 15 -10.92 3.33 27.69
CA LEU A 15 -9.97 3.74 26.66
C LEU A 15 -9.37 2.54 25.92
N LEU A 16 -8.97 1.49 26.64
CA LEU A 16 -8.45 0.26 26.04
C LEU A 16 -9.51 -0.45 25.18
N ALA A 17 -10.76 -0.49 25.63
CA ALA A 17 -11.86 -1.05 24.85
C ALA A 17 -12.14 -0.23 23.57
N LEU A 18 -12.11 1.09 23.66
CA LEU A 18 -12.23 1.99 22.51
C LEU A 18 -11.07 1.81 21.51
N LEU A 19 -9.82 1.76 21.99
CA LEU A 19 -8.64 1.52 21.17
C LEU A 19 -8.65 0.14 20.51
N GLY A 20 -9.06 -0.89 21.27
CA GLY A 20 -9.22 -2.25 20.76
C GLY A 20 -10.29 -2.32 19.67
N GLY A 21 -11.47 -1.75 19.92
CA GLY A 21 -12.54 -1.66 18.94
C GLY A 21 -12.11 -0.89 17.69
N PHE A 22 -11.47 0.28 17.86
CA PHE A 22 -10.96 1.06 16.74
C PHE A 22 -9.99 0.24 15.88
N ARG A 23 -9.07 -0.54 16.46
CA ARG A 23 -8.16 -1.39 15.66
C ARG A 23 -8.84 -2.55 14.95
N LEU A 24 -9.95 -3.05 15.50
CA LEU A 24 -10.73 -4.14 14.89
C LEU A 24 -11.60 -3.64 13.72
N PHE A 25 -12.15 -2.43 13.83
CA PHE A 25 -13.04 -1.86 12.83
C PHE A 25 -12.35 -0.95 11.81
N TYR A 26 -11.17 -0.42 12.13
CA TYR A 26 -10.41 0.41 11.19
C TYR A 26 -9.63 -0.48 10.23
N ASP A 27 -10.12 -0.55 8.99
CA ASP A 27 -9.43 -1.24 7.90
C ASP A 27 -8.18 -0.44 7.49
N PHE A 28 -7.07 -0.74 8.18
CA PHE A 28 -5.77 -0.14 7.91
C PHE A 28 -5.27 -0.48 6.52
N GLU A 29 -5.49 -1.71 6.03
CA GLU A 29 -5.04 -2.11 4.69
C GLU A 29 -5.72 -1.22 3.65
N TYR A 30 -7.03 -1.03 3.77
CA TYR A 30 -7.79 -0.16 2.88
C TYR A 30 -7.30 1.29 2.90
N HIS A 31 -7.19 1.91 4.08
CA HIS A 31 -6.82 3.32 4.14
C HIS A 31 -5.36 3.60 3.77
N LYS A 32 -4.47 2.62 3.97
CA LYS A 32 -3.05 2.77 3.66
C LYS A 32 -2.74 2.43 2.21
N ILE A 33 -3.40 1.45 1.62
CA ILE A 33 -3.10 0.96 0.27
C ILE A 33 -3.97 1.63 -0.79
N ARG A 34 -5.23 1.96 -0.51
CA ARG A 34 -6.13 2.58 -1.50
C ARG A 34 -5.60 3.84 -2.17
N PRO A 35 -4.92 4.77 -1.47
CA PRO A 35 -4.32 5.93 -2.13
C PRO A 35 -3.25 5.56 -3.17
N LEU A 36 -2.68 4.36 -3.08
CA LEU A 36 -1.68 3.88 -4.02
C LEU A 36 -2.29 3.29 -5.30
N CYS A 37 -3.61 3.07 -5.35
CA CYS A 37 -4.26 2.51 -6.53
C CYS A 37 -3.99 3.38 -7.77
N GLY A 38 -3.88 2.71 -8.93
CA GLY A 38 -3.53 3.31 -10.21
C GLY A 38 -2.17 2.84 -10.73
N GLU A 39 -1.75 3.48 -11.82
CA GLU A 39 -0.52 3.14 -12.54
C GLU A 39 0.67 3.97 -12.06
N TRP A 40 1.84 3.34 -12.08
CA TRP A 40 3.12 3.90 -11.68
C TRP A 40 4.19 3.51 -12.69
N ARG A 41 5.03 4.46 -13.10
CA ARG A 41 6.15 4.23 -14.01
C ARG A 41 7.48 4.37 -13.28
N SER A 42 8.38 3.42 -13.52
CA SER A 42 9.74 3.50 -13.03
C SER A 42 10.43 4.76 -13.57
N THR A 43 11.24 5.39 -12.71
CA THR A 43 12.07 6.54 -13.09
C THR A 43 13.35 6.15 -13.82
N ARG A 44 13.66 4.84 -13.89
CA ARG A 44 14.95 4.33 -14.39
C ARG A 44 14.85 3.46 -15.64
N ASN A 45 13.72 2.79 -15.85
CA ASN A 45 13.55 1.81 -16.92
C ASN A 45 12.06 1.71 -17.32
N ASP A 46 11.75 0.86 -18.29
CA ASP A 46 10.39 0.66 -18.81
C ASP A 46 9.48 -0.19 -17.89
N THR A 47 9.85 -0.35 -16.61
CA THR A 47 9.01 -1.09 -15.66
C THR A 47 7.80 -0.25 -15.27
N ARG A 48 6.61 -0.87 -15.30
CA ARG A 48 5.36 -0.24 -14.83
C ARG A 48 4.76 -1.07 -13.71
N LEU A 49 4.13 -0.41 -12.75
CA LEU A 49 3.36 -1.04 -11.68
C LEU A 49 1.91 -0.57 -11.79
N GLU A 50 0.99 -1.48 -11.55
CA GLU A 50 -0.43 -1.18 -11.42
C GLU A 50 -0.88 -1.71 -10.06
N ILE A 51 -1.51 -0.85 -9.27
CA ILE A 51 -2.07 -1.23 -7.98
C ILE A 51 -3.58 -1.14 -8.10
N ASP A 52 -4.28 -2.25 -7.87
CA ASP A 52 -5.73 -2.33 -7.98
C ASP A 52 -6.35 -2.95 -6.72
N HIS A 53 -7.57 -2.50 -6.39
CA HIS A 53 -8.40 -3.12 -5.36
C HIS A 53 -9.40 -4.05 -6.04
N ARG A 54 -9.46 -5.31 -5.59
CA ARG A 54 -10.40 -6.33 -6.04
C ARG A 54 -11.21 -6.86 -4.87
N ASP A 55 -12.17 -7.75 -5.17
CA ASP A 55 -13.06 -8.34 -4.18
C ASP A 55 -12.31 -9.06 -3.04
N ASP A 56 -11.10 -9.56 -3.31
CA ASP A 56 -10.24 -10.29 -2.38
C ASP A 56 -9.08 -9.45 -1.78
N GLY A 57 -9.05 -8.14 -2.05
CA GLY A 57 -8.10 -7.19 -1.49
C GLY A 57 -7.26 -6.44 -2.53
N PHE A 58 -6.13 -5.88 -2.08
CA PHE A 58 -5.24 -5.11 -2.94
C PHE A 58 -4.19 -5.98 -3.61
N TRP A 59 -3.89 -5.66 -4.86
CA TRP A 59 -2.91 -6.37 -5.66
C TRP A 59 -1.96 -5.38 -6.33
N ILE A 60 -0.71 -5.82 -6.51
CA ILE A 60 0.27 -5.15 -7.36
C ILE A 60 0.54 -6.02 -8.58
N ARG A 61 0.46 -5.43 -9.76
CA ARG A 61 0.89 -6.01 -11.02
C ARG A 61 2.16 -5.29 -11.49
N ILE A 62 3.18 -6.05 -11.87
CA ILE A 62 4.50 -5.54 -12.23
C ILE A 62 4.76 -5.90 -13.67
N HIS A 63 4.75 -4.92 -14.57
CA HIS A 63 5.05 -5.07 -15.98
C HIS A 63 6.53 -4.80 -16.22
N ARG A 64 7.21 -5.74 -16.86
CA ARG A 64 8.61 -5.60 -17.27
C ARG A 64 8.71 -5.84 -18.77
N TYR A 65 9.17 -4.82 -19.48
CA TYR A 65 9.55 -4.91 -20.88
C TYR A 65 11.03 -5.28 -20.99
N ASP A 66 11.34 -6.34 -21.71
CA ASP A 66 12.70 -6.71 -22.07
C ASP A 66 13.01 -6.22 -23.48
N SER A 67 13.79 -5.13 -23.57
CA SER A 67 14.19 -4.52 -24.84
C SER A 67 15.08 -5.42 -25.69
N ARG A 68 15.72 -6.45 -25.12
CA ARG A 68 16.59 -7.37 -25.87
C ARG A 68 15.78 -8.43 -26.60
N THR A 69 14.67 -8.87 -26.01
CA THR A 69 13.79 -9.90 -26.60
C THR A 69 12.52 -9.33 -27.21
N GLY A 70 12.21 -8.05 -26.95
CA GLY A 70 10.98 -7.38 -27.36
C GLY A 70 9.73 -7.90 -26.64
N ARG A 71 9.90 -8.63 -25.53
CA ARG A 71 8.80 -9.29 -24.81
C ARG A 71 8.40 -8.49 -23.57
N GLU A 72 7.10 -8.43 -23.35
CA GLU A 72 6.53 -7.98 -22.09
C GLU A 72 6.24 -9.20 -21.19
N SER A 73 6.58 -9.05 -19.92
CA SER A 73 6.24 -10.02 -18.88
C SER A 73 5.53 -9.28 -17.75
N PHE A 74 4.63 -9.98 -17.05
CA PHE A 74 4.00 -9.43 -15.87
C PHE A 74 3.98 -10.42 -14.72
N GLU A 75 4.13 -9.90 -13.51
CA GLU A 75 3.96 -10.64 -12.27
C GLU A 75 2.86 -9.99 -11.43
N ARG A 76 2.22 -10.77 -10.56
CA ARG A 76 1.14 -10.26 -9.73
C ARG A 76 1.20 -10.79 -8.30
N HIS A 77 1.15 -9.89 -7.33
CA HIS A 77 1.31 -10.23 -5.92
C HIS A 77 0.25 -9.54 -5.06
N PRO A 78 -0.26 -10.20 -4.01
CA PRO A 78 -1.17 -9.55 -3.07
C PRO A 78 -0.39 -8.53 -2.23
N LEU A 79 -0.97 -7.35 -2.03
CA LEU A 79 -0.44 -6.33 -1.13
C LEU A 79 -1.00 -6.51 0.27
N LYS A 80 -0.15 -6.29 1.26
CA LYS A 80 -0.49 -6.36 2.68
C LYS A 80 0.06 -5.17 3.44
N TYR A 81 -0.64 -4.81 4.52
CA TYR A 81 -0.18 -3.78 5.45
C TYR A 81 0.05 -4.36 6.83
N ALA A 82 1.27 -4.20 7.34
CA ALA A 82 1.63 -4.48 8.73
C ALA A 82 2.24 -3.22 9.37
N SER A 83 3.56 -3.08 9.27
CA SER A 83 4.28 -1.83 9.59
C SER A 83 4.45 -0.92 8.37
N CYS A 84 4.59 -1.52 7.19
CA CYS A 84 4.65 -0.88 5.88
C CYS A 84 3.82 -1.69 4.87
N ILE A 85 3.53 -1.06 3.74
CA ILE A 85 2.90 -1.73 2.59
C ILE A 85 3.96 -2.67 2.00
N HIS A 86 3.61 -3.93 1.74
CA HIS A 86 4.55 -4.88 1.17
C HIS A 86 3.85 -5.96 0.36
N TYR A 87 4.62 -6.67 -0.46
CA TYR A 87 4.24 -7.96 -1.03
C TYR A 87 5.39 -8.96 -0.88
N THR A 88 5.07 -10.23 -1.06
CA THR A 88 6.06 -11.31 -1.10
C THR A 88 6.09 -11.88 -2.51
N THR A 89 7.28 -11.91 -3.11
CA THR A 89 7.48 -12.50 -4.44
C THR A 89 7.21 -14.00 -4.42
N TYR A 90 6.99 -14.61 -5.59
CA TYR A 90 6.86 -16.07 -5.69
C TYR A 90 8.11 -16.82 -5.20
N GLY A 91 9.29 -16.18 -5.19
CA GLY A 91 10.52 -16.72 -4.61
C GLY A 91 10.65 -16.53 -3.10
N GLY A 92 9.63 -15.99 -2.42
CA GLY A 92 9.62 -15.77 -0.96
C GLY A 92 10.32 -14.49 -0.49
N ALA A 93 10.92 -13.71 -1.39
CA ALA A 93 11.52 -12.43 -1.03
C ALA A 93 10.47 -11.37 -0.74
N ARG A 94 10.66 -10.59 0.33
CA ARG A 94 9.81 -9.47 0.72
C ARG A 94 10.20 -8.20 -0.04
N VAL A 95 9.20 -7.45 -0.49
CA VAL A 95 9.37 -6.15 -1.14
C VAL A 95 8.48 -5.13 -0.44
N ASP A 96 9.10 -4.10 0.10
CA ASP A 96 8.42 -3.04 0.85
C ASP A 96 8.17 -1.82 -0.06
N LEU A 97 7.02 -1.18 0.15
CA LEU A 97 6.54 -0.02 -0.57
C LEU A 97 6.42 1.16 0.41
N PHE A 98 7.07 2.26 0.07
CA PHE A 98 7.02 3.51 0.82
C PHE A 98 6.47 4.62 -0.07
N HIS A 99 5.39 5.24 0.40
CA HIS A 99 4.74 6.36 -0.27
C HIS A 99 4.56 7.48 0.73
N THR A 100 4.82 8.71 0.30
CA THR A 100 4.49 9.90 1.09
C THR A 100 3.12 10.40 0.62
N PRO A 101 2.11 10.45 1.51
CA PRO A 101 0.80 10.99 1.18
C PRO A 101 0.93 12.38 0.53
N GLY A 102 0.29 12.56 -0.63
CA GLY A 102 0.35 13.80 -1.41
C GLY A 102 1.53 13.90 -2.40
N SER A 103 2.40 12.88 -2.49
CA SER A 103 3.44 12.80 -3.51
C SER A 103 3.09 11.81 -4.61
N ASP A 104 3.32 12.14 -5.87
CA ASP A 104 3.23 11.18 -6.97
C ASP A 104 4.47 10.29 -7.07
N LEU A 105 5.05 9.92 -5.92
CA LEU A 105 6.25 9.11 -5.80
C LEU A 105 5.99 7.87 -4.93
N LEU A 106 6.50 6.75 -5.41
CA LEU A 106 6.47 5.45 -4.75
C LEU A 106 7.88 4.87 -4.76
N LEU A 107 8.44 4.62 -3.58
CA LEU A 107 9.70 3.91 -3.42
C LEU A 107 9.42 2.43 -3.17
N VAL A 108 10.04 1.56 -3.96
CA VAL A 108 9.94 0.10 -3.87
C VAL A 108 11.31 -0.45 -3.46
N VAL A 109 11.36 -1.22 -2.38
CA VAL A 109 12.61 -1.73 -1.79
C VAL A 109 12.56 -3.26 -1.67
N PRO A 110 13.41 -4.00 -2.40
CA PRO A 110 14.20 -3.55 -3.55
C PRO A 110 13.33 -3.28 -4.79
N GLY A 111 13.71 -2.33 -5.64
CA GLY A 111 12.98 -2.09 -6.90
C GLY A 111 13.18 -0.71 -7.52
N GLY A 112 13.41 0.32 -6.71
CA GLY A 112 13.67 1.68 -7.15
C GLY A 112 12.48 2.63 -6.99
N ILE A 113 12.54 3.77 -7.67
CA ILE A 113 11.57 4.87 -7.52
C ILE A 113 10.64 4.89 -8.72
N PHE A 114 9.35 5.00 -8.43
CA PHE A 114 8.27 5.07 -9.40
C PHE A 114 7.51 6.39 -9.24
N LYS A 115 7.07 6.95 -10.37
CA LYS A 115 6.19 8.12 -10.44
C LYS A 115 4.79 7.69 -10.85
N ARG A 116 3.76 8.34 -10.31
CA ARG A 116 2.39 8.07 -10.74
C ARG A 116 2.22 8.40 -12.22
N ASP A 117 1.56 7.53 -12.96
CA ASP A 117 1.15 7.84 -14.32
C ASP A 117 -0.14 8.66 -14.28
N LEU A 118 -0.02 9.95 -14.56
CA LEU A 118 -1.15 10.89 -14.59
C LEU A 118 -1.76 11.04 -15.99
N SER A 119 -1.26 10.33 -17.00
CA SER A 119 -1.76 10.45 -18.37
C SER A 119 -3.25 10.07 -18.49
N ASN A 120 -3.72 9.14 -17.66
CA ASN A 120 -5.13 8.74 -17.58
C ASN A 120 -6.01 9.73 -16.79
N LEU A 121 -5.44 10.67 -16.03
CA LEU A 121 -6.19 11.70 -15.29
C LEU A 121 -6.59 12.90 -16.16
N GLN A 122 -5.86 13.16 -17.26
CA GLN A 122 -6.18 14.26 -18.18
C GLN A 122 -7.47 14.05 -18.98
N ASN A 123 -7.98 12.82 -19.07
CA ASN A 123 -9.19 12.49 -19.83
C ASN A 123 -10.50 12.63 -19.02
N ASN A 124 -10.43 13.07 -17.76
CA ASN A 124 -11.58 13.20 -16.85
C ASN A 124 -11.72 14.59 -16.21
N LEU A 125 -11.11 15.62 -16.80
CA LEU A 125 -11.45 17.00 -16.46
C LEU A 125 -12.68 17.43 -17.27
N PRO A 126 -13.74 17.96 -16.64
CA PRO A 126 -14.91 18.47 -17.34
C PRO A 126 -14.59 19.64 -18.26
#